data_AF-A0A3S7SJT9-F1
#
_entry.id   AF-A0A3S7SJT9-F1
#
_cell.length_a   1.000
_cell.length_b   1.000
_cell.length_c   1.000
_cell.angle_alpha   90.00
_cell.angle_beta   90.00
_cell.angle_gamma   90.00
#
_symmetry.space_group_name_H-M   'P 1'
#
loop_
_entity.id
_entity.type
_entity.pdbx_description
1 polymer ?
#
loop_
_entity_poly.entity_id
_entity_poly.type
_entity_poly.pdbx_seq_one_letter_code
_entity_poly.pdbx_strand_id
1 'polypeptide(L)' 'PISSPHCERLYGIFADEAKCDVFWNCWNGESSRYQCSPGLAYDREARVCMWADQVPE' A
#
# COMPACT_ATOMS: atom_id res chain seq x y z
N PRO A 1 -0.16 21.01 2.46
CA PRO A 1 0.51 19.69 2.48
C PRO A 1 0.59 19.17 1.05
N ILE A 2 1.76 18.72 0.59
CA ILE A 2 1.94 18.27 -0.80
C ILE A 2 1.45 16.82 -0.85
N SER A 3 0.23 16.62 -1.35
CA SER A 3 -0.34 15.29 -1.64
C SER A 3 -0.10 15.02 -3.13
N SER A 4 0.46 13.85 -3.44
CA SER A 4 0.65 13.37 -4.82
C SER A 4 -0.37 12.26 -5.11
N PRO A 5 -0.64 11.88 -6.37
CA PRO A 5 -1.49 10.73 -6.67
C PRO A 5 -0.95 9.48 -5.95
N HIS A 6 -1.81 8.76 -5.23
CA HIS A 6 -1.47 7.58 -4.41
C HIS A 6 -0.58 7.83 -3.16
N CYS A 7 -0.12 9.06 -2.96
CA CYS A 7 0.68 9.45 -1.80
C CYS A 7 -0.04 10.54 -1.00
N GLU A 8 -0.70 10.14 0.09
CA GLU A 8 -1.29 11.10 1.03
C GLU A 8 -0.20 11.97 1.71
N ARG A 9 1.04 11.47 1.79
CA ARG A 9 2.21 12.18 2.32
C ARG A 9 3.45 11.94 1.46
N LEU A 10 4.43 12.84 1.58
CA LEU A 10 5.70 12.77 0.84
C LEU A 10 6.46 11.45 1.06
N TYR A 11 6.36 10.85 2.24
CA TYR A 11 7.05 9.60 2.58
C TYR A 11 6.09 8.65 3.30
N GLY A 12 6.14 7.37 2.94
CA GLY A 12 5.35 6.33 3.60
C GLY A 12 5.01 5.18 2.68
N ILE A 13 4.23 4.24 3.22
CA ILE A 13 3.57 3.21 2.43
C ILE A 13 2.08 3.38 2.60
N PHE A 14 1.35 3.40 1.49
CA PHE A 14 -0.09 3.59 1.44
C PHE A 14 -0.70 2.43 0.69
N ALA A 15 -1.78 1.85 1.22
CA ALA A 15 -2.49 0.81 0.50
C ALA A 15 -3.29 1.40 -0.66
N ASP A 16 -3.49 0.61 -1.70
CA ASP A 16 -4.42 0.97 -2.75
C ASP A 16 -5.87 0.80 -2.29
N GLU A 17 -6.75 1.72 -2.66
CA GLU A 17 -8.18 1.66 -2.31
C GLU A 17 -8.98 0.72 -3.23
N ALA A 18 -8.49 0.45 -4.44
CA ALA A 18 -9.16 -0.41 -5.41
C ALA A 18 -8.64 -1.87 -5.36
N LYS A 19 -7.40 -2.08 -4.92
CA LYS A 19 -6.73 -3.38 -4.92
C LYS A 19 -6.08 -3.70 -3.58
N CYS A 20 -6.65 -4.67 -2.86
CA CYS A 20 -6.12 -5.12 -1.56
C CYS A 20 -4.72 -5.74 -1.65
N ASP A 21 -4.31 -6.24 -2.81
CA ASP A 21 -2.99 -6.81 -3.06
C ASP A 21 -1.95 -5.76 -3.47
N VAL A 22 -2.31 -4.48 -3.53
CA VAL A 22 -1.45 -3.42 -4.05
C VAL A 22 -1.20 -2.37 -2.98
N PHE A 23 0.04 -1.90 -2.94
CA PHE A 23 0.45 -0.78 -2.10
C PHE A 23 1.43 0.13 -2.83
N TRP A 24 1.54 1.34 -2.34
CA TRP A 24 2.31 2.43 -2.91
C TRP A 24 3.38 2.83 -1.92
N ASN A 25 4.65 2.70 -2.32
CA ASN A 25 5.76 3.27 -1.56
C ASN A 25 6.00 4.69 -2.07
N CYS A 26 5.88 5.66 -1.19
CA CYS A 26 6.05 7.06 -1.51
C CYS A 26 7.42 7.55 -1.04
N TRP A 27 8.15 8.16 -1.97
CA TRP A 27 9.44 8.79 -1.70
C TRP A 27 9.46 10.20 -2.28
N ASN A 28 9.51 11.21 -1.40
CA ASN A 28 9.47 12.63 -1.78
C ASN A 28 8.28 13.00 -2.70
N GLY A 29 7.13 12.35 -2.51
CA GLY A 29 5.93 12.54 -3.33
C GLY A 29 5.89 11.70 -4.62
N GLU A 30 6.89 10.88 -4.89
CA GLU A 30 6.88 9.91 -5.99
C GLU A 30 6.36 8.55 -5.50
N SER A 31 5.25 8.10 -6.08
CA SER A 31 4.60 6.82 -5.74
C SER A 31 5.15 5.68 -6.60
N SER A 32 5.72 4.66 -5.97
CA SER A 32 6.11 3.40 -6.60
C SER A 32 5.08 2.32 -6.30
N ARG A 33 4.50 1.72 -7.33
CA ARG A 33 3.49 0.65 -7.21
C ARG A 33 4.15 -0.67 -6.89
N TYR A 34 3.69 -1.33 -5.84
CA TYR A 34 4.06 -2.69 -5.47
C TYR A 34 2.81 -3.55 -5.38
N GLN A 35 2.97 -4.82 -5.71
CA GLN A 35 1.90 -5.79 -5.67
C GLN A 35 2.40 -7.04 -4.95
N CYS A 36 1.59 -7.51 -4.01
CA CYS A 36 1.82 -8.75 -3.30
C CYS A 36 1.69 -9.96 -4.23
N SER A 37 2.29 -11.08 -3.84
CA SER A 37 2.11 -12.34 -4.58
C SER A 37 0.64 -12.76 -4.60
N PRO A 38 0.18 -13.46 -5.64
CA PRO A 38 -1.21 -13.89 -5.74
C PRO A 38 -1.63 -14.73 -4.53
N GLY A 39 -2.77 -14.38 -3.93
CA GLY A 39 -3.29 -14.98 -2.69
C GLY A 39 -2.90 -14.24 -1.41
N LEU A 40 -2.05 -13.22 -1.50
CA LEU A 40 -1.70 -12.32 -0.40
C LEU A 40 -2.38 -10.97 -0.59
N ALA A 41 -2.77 -10.35 0.53
CA ALA A 41 -3.23 -8.97 0.60
C ALA A 41 -2.22 -8.14 1.42
N TYR A 42 -2.14 -6.85 1.12
CA TYR A 42 -1.31 -5.93 1.87
C TYR A 42 -1.99 -5.55 3.18
N ASP A 43 -1.34 -5.88 4.28
CA ASP A 43 -1.77 -5.49 5.62
C ASP A 43 -1.33 -4.05 5.92
N ARG A 44 -2.30 -3.16 6.20
CA ARG A 44 -2.05 -1.74 6.47
C ARG A 44 -1.41 -1.48 7.83
N GLU A 45 -1.67 -2.34 8.80
CA GLU A 45 -1.17 -2.23 10.18
C GLU A 45 0.26 -2.76 10.28
N ALA A 46 0.47 -4.00 9.82
CA ALA A 46 1.75 -4.67 9.81
C ALA A 46 2.67 -4.20 8.65
N ARG A 47 2.10 -3.53 7.64
CA ARG A 47 2.79 -3.00 6.45
C ARG A 47 3.52 -4.07 5.63
N VAL A 48 2.93 -5.26 5.55
CA VAL A 48 3.49 -6.43 4.87
C VAL A 48 2.43 -7.17 4.07
N CYS A 49 2.85 -7.93 3.07
CA CYS A 49 1.96 -8.86 2.38
C CYS A 49 1.68 -10.06 3.28
N MET A 50 0.43 -10.24 3.67
CA MET A 50 -0.05 -11.37 4.47
C MET A 50 -1.13 -12.12 3.71
N TRP A 51 -1.49 -13.32 4.16
CA TRP A 51 -2.62 -14.05 3.59
C TRP A 51 -3.88 -13.21 3.71
N ALA A 52 -4.67 -13.11 2.64
CA ALA A 52 -5.84 -12.25 2.62
C ALA A 52 -6.86 -12.56 3.73
N ASP A 53 -6.90 -13.80 4.21
CA ASP A 53 -7.75 -14.24 5.34
C ASP A 53 -7.30 -13.68 6.70
N GLN A 54 -6.04 -13.27 6.82
CA GLN A 54 -5.46 -12.72 8.05
C GLN A 54 -5.42 -11.20 8.10
N VAL A 55 -5.62 -10.53 6.96
CA VAL A 55 -5.59 -9.06 6.91
C VAL A 55 -6.92 -8.54 7.47
N PRO A 56 -6.91 -7.78 8.58
CA PRO A 56 -8.12 -7.16 9.09
C PRO A 56 -8.66 -6.13 8.08
N GLU A 57 -9.98 -6.13 7.88
CA GLU A 57 -10.68 -5.25 6.94
C GLU A 57 -10.65 -3.76 7.38
#